data_AF-A0AAW6Q7N6-F1
#
_entry.id   AF-A0AAW6Q7N6-F1
#
_cell.length_a   1.000
_cell.length_b   1.000
_cell.length_c   1.000
_cell.angle_alpha   90.00
_cell.angle_beta   90.00
_cell.angle_gamma   90.00
#
_symmetry.space_group_name_H-M   'P 1'
#
loop_
_entity.id
_entity.type
_entity.pdbx_description
1 polymer ?
#
loop_
_entity_poly.entity_id
_entity_poly.type
_entity_poly.pdbx_seq_one_letter_code
_entity_poly.pdbx_strand_id
1 'polypeptide(L)'
;LLHDTRSRSLFETLKRDIASVSPETEVVGVEIELHNPWDFEEVYACLHDFARGYEFQPEKEDYLIHITTCTHVAQLCCFLLAEARYLPARLIQSSPPRKKEQPRGAGEVTIIDLDLSRYNAIASRFAEERQQTLDFLKSGIATRNPHFHRMIEQIEKVAIKSR
;
A
#
# COMPACT_ATOMS: atom_id res chain seq x y z
N LEU A 1 8.10 -6.10 -13.84
CA LEU A 1 9.17 -5.79 -12.88
C LEU A 1 9.69 -4.39 -13.18
N LEU A 2 9.50 -3.46 -12.25
CA LEU A 2 10.07 -2.12 -12.37
C LEU A 2 11.58 -2.19 -12.11
N HIS A 3 12.38 -1.59 -12.97
CA HIS A 3 13.82 -1.52 -12.78
C HIS A 3 14.45 -0.29 -13.43
N ASP A 4 15.61 0.10 -12.93
CA ASP A 4 16.40 1.16 -13.55
C ASP A 4 17.15 0.64 -14.79
N THR A 5 17.47 1.53 -15.72
CA THR A 5 18.29 1.23 -16.91
C THR A 5 19.66 0.67 -16.53
N ARG A 6 20.25 1.15 -15.43
CA ARG A 6 21.51 0.66 -14.84
C ARG A 6 21.41 -0.79 -14.37
N SER A 7 20.20 -1.28 -14.09
CA SER A 7 19.93 -2.63 -13.59
C SER A 7 19.43 -3.61 -14.66
N ARG A 8 19.46 -3.23 -15.95
CA ARG A 8 18.96 -4.09 -17.05
C ARG A 8 19.61 -5.47 -17.07
N SER A 9 20.92 -5.58 -16.82
CA SER A 9 21.61 -6.88 -16.79
C SER A 9 21.13 -7.80 -15.65
N LEU A 10 20.81 -7.22 -14.49
CA LEU A 10 20.23 -7.93 -13.37
C LEU A 10 18.80 -8.39 -13.68
N PHE A 11 18.00 -7.54 -14.30
CA PHE A 11 16.66 -7.90 -14.78
C PHE A 11 16.69 -9.11 -15.73
N GLU A 12 17.58 -9.11 -16.74
CA GLU A 12 17.70 -10.22 -17.69
C GLU A 12 18.17 -11.53 -17.04
N THR A 13 18.97 -11.43 -15.97
CA THR A 13 19.35 -12.59 -15.17
C THR A 13 18.16 -13.12 -14.40
N LEU A 14 17.47 -12.24 -13.68
CA LEU A 14 16.29 -12.60 -12.90
C LEU A 14 15.17 -13.20 -13.77
N LYS A 15 14.95 -12.66 -14.98
CA LYS A 15 14.00 -13.21 -15.95
C LYS A 15 14.33 -14.65 -16.35
N ARG A 16 15.62 -14.95 -16.61
CA ARG A 16 16.09 -16.31 -16.92
C ARG A 16 15.95 -17.25 -15.73
N ASP A 17 16.29 -16.77 -14.53
CA ASP A 17 16.18 -17.56 -13.30
C ASP A 17 14.73 -17.92 -13.00
N ILE A 18 13.79 -16.97 -13.13
CA ILE A 18 12.35 -17.24 -12.98
C ILE A 18 11.88 -18.25 -14.01
N ALA A 19 12.23 -18.09 -15.29
CA ALA A 19 11.83 -19.04 -16.34
C ALA A 19 12.35 -20.47 -16.10
N SER A 20 13.46 -20.63 -15.36
CA SER A 20 14.00 -21.95 -15.02
C SER A 20 13.18 -22.70 -13.96
N VAL A 21 12.42 -21.98 -13.12
CA VAL A 21 11.62 -22.56 -12.02
C VAL A 21 10.11 -22.41 -12.22
N SER A 22 9.67 -21.44 -13.02
CA SER A 22 8.28 -21.17 -13.38
C SER A 22 8.22 -20.73 -14.85
N PRO A 23 8.33 -21.67 -15.80
CA PRO A 23 8.34 -21.39 -17.23
C PRO A 23 7.02 -20.79 -17.76
N GLU A 24 5.92 -20.97 -17.04
CA GLU A 24 4.61 -20.39 -17.33
C GLU A 24 4.50 -18.91 -16.93
N THR A 25 5.43 -18.39 -16.14
CA THR A 25 5.42 -16.98 -15.72
C THR A 25 6.01 -16.08 -16.80
N GLU A 26 5.20 -15.16 -17.31
CA GLU A 26 5.69 -14.07 -18.16
C GLU A 26 6.31 -12.95 -17.30
N VAL A 27 7.58 -12.65 -17.55
CA VAL A 27 8.29 -11.55 -16.89
C VAL A 27 8.46 -10.38 -17.86
N VAL A 28 7.63 -9.35 -17.66
CA VAL A 28 7.68 -8.08 -18.39
C VAL A 28 8.48 -7.05 -17.59
N GLY A 29 9.47 -6.42 -18.20
CA GLY A 29 10.25 -5.33 -17.61
C GLY A 29 9.61 -3.99 -17.89
N VAL A 30 9.61 -3.08 -16.91
CA VAL A 30 9.23 -1.68 -17.09
C VAL A 30 10.39 -0.83 -16.58
N GLU A 31 10.99 -0.07 -17.47
CA GLU A 31 12.10 0.79 -17.13
C GLU A 31 11.58 2.07 -16.49
N ILE A 32 12.17 2.41 -15.35
CA ILE A 32 11.95 3.67 -14.63
C ILE A 32 13.30 4.32 -14.38
N GLU A 33 13.36 5.64 -14.33
CA GLU A 33 14.60 6.35 -14.03
C GLU A 33 14.45 7.09 -12.70
N LEU A 34 15.28 6.70 -11.72
CA LEU A 34 15.36 7.34 -10.41
C LEU A 34 16.79 7.82 -10.17
N HIS A 35 16.98 9.13 -10.12
CA HIS A 35 18.25 9.76 -9.77
C HIS A 35 18.57 9.54 -8.30
N ASN A 36 17.61 9.81 -7.42
CA ASN A 36 17.71 9.59 -5.98
C ASN A 36 16.57 8.68 -5.48
N PRO A 37 16.78 7.36 -5.33
CA PRO A 37 15.73 6.44 -4.86
C PRO A 37 15.40 6.57 -3.37
N TRP A 38 15.98 7.58 -2.70
CA TRP A 38 15.64 8.01 -1.33
C TRP A 38 15.00 9.40 -1.29
N ASP A 39 14.82 10.06 -2.43
CA ASP A 39 14.00 11.28 -2.52
C ASP A 39 12.52 10.90 -2.61
N PHE A 40 11.71 11.45 -1.72
CA PHE A 40 10.31 11.08 -1.63
C PHE A 40 9.48 11.62 -2.80
N GLU A 41 9.73 12.85 -3.23
CA GLU A 41 8.98 13.50 -4.31
C GLU A 41 9.25 12.78 -5.64
N GLU A 42 10.53 12.51 -5.94
CA GLU A 42 10.95 11.81 -7.15
C GLU A 42 10.35 10.39 -7.20
N VAL A 43 10.49 9.61 -6.13
CA VAL A 43 9.99 8.23 -6.08
C VAL A 43 8.46 8.20 -6.16
N TYR A 44 7.78 9.09 -5.42
CA TYR A 44 6.31 9.16 -5.47
C TYR A 44 5.82 9.53 -6.86
N ALA A 45 6.38 10.58 -7.47
CA ALA A 45 5.99 11.02 -8.81
C ALA A 45 6.21 9.92 -9.85
N CYS A 46 7.38 9.28 -9.85
CA CYS A 46 7.68 8.18 -10.76
C CYS A 46 6.71 7.00 -10.64
N LEU A 47 6.42 6.55 -9.41
CA LEU A 47 5.50 5.43 -9.19
C LEU A 47 4.05 5.82 -9.47
N HIS A 48 3.67 7.06 -9.18
CA HIS A 48 2.35 7.61 -9.50
C HIS A 48 2.13 7.69 -11.02
N ASP A 49 3.12 8.19 -11.77
CA ASP A 49 3.06 8.26 -13.23
C ASP A 49 2.97 6.86 -13.86
N PHE A 50 3.73 5.90 -13.33
CA PHE A 50 3.58 4.48 -13.70
C PHE A 50 2.16 3.98 -13.44
N ALA A 51 1.62 4.20 -12.23
CA ALA A 51 0.29 3.75 -11.85
C ALA A 51 -0.81 4.35 -12.74
N ARG A 52 -0.65 5.62 -13.14
CA ARG A 52 -1.58 6.33 -14.04
C ARG A 52 -1.47 5.89 -15.49
N GLY A 53 -0.28 5.48 -15.94
CA GLY A 53 -0.03 5.00 -17.29
C GLY A 53 -0.36 3.53 -17.51
N TYR A 54 -0.52 2.75 -16.44
CA TYR A 54 -0.82 1.32 -16.52
C TYR A 54 -2.34 1.05 -16.51
N GLU A 55 -2.80 0.26 -17.46
CA GLU A 55 -4.22 -0.12 -17.58
C GLU A 55 -4.56 -1.32 -16.68
N PHE A 56 -4.80 -1.05 -15.39
CA PHE A 56 -5.24 -2.08 -14.45
C PHE A 56 -6.65 -2.62 -14.80
N GLN A 57 -6.82 -3.94 -14.70
CA GLN A 57 -8.08 -4.67 -14.87
C GLN A 57 -8.44 -5.44 -13.57
N PRO A 58 -8.75 -4.74 -12.46
CA PRO A 58 -8.93 -5.37 -11.14
C PRO A 58 -10.09 -6.37 -11.06
N GLU A 59 -11.02 -6.34 -12.02
CA GLU A 59 -12.12 -7.30 -12.13
C GLU A 59 -11.69 -8.64 -12.77
N LYS A 60 -10.52 -8.68 -13.41
CA LYS A 60 -10.01 -9.86 -14.13
C LYS A 60 -8.69 -10.38 -13.56
N GLU A 61 -7.92 -9.49 -12.93
CA GLU A 61 -6.55 -9.76 -12.49
C GLU A 61 -6.38 -9.41 -11.02
N ASP A 62 -5.60 -10.22 -10.30
CA ASP A 62 -5.23 -9.99 -8.92
C ASP A 62 -3.83 -9.37 -8.87
N TYR A 63 -3.77 -8.08 -8.52
CA TYR A 63 -2.52 -7.34 -8.50
C TYR A 63 -1.84 -7.42 -7.12
N LEU A 64 -0.55 -7.80 -7.14
CA LEU A 64 0.30 -7.88 -5.96
C LEU A 64 1.56 -7.03 -6.16
N ILE A 65 1.90 -6.21 -5.17
CA ILE A 65 3.11 -5.36 -5.19
C ILE A 65 4.09 -5.86 -4.15
N HIS A 66 5.26 -6.30 -4.59
CA HIS A 66 6.32 -6.73 -3.68
C HIS A 66 7.09 -5.54 -3.14
N ILE A 67 7.04 -5.35 -1.82
CA ILE A 67 7.64 -4.19 -1.18
C ILE A 67 8.93 -4.53 -0.41
N THR A 68 9.25 -5.80 -0.15
CA THR A 68 10.42 -6.14 0.67
C THR A 68 11.75 -5.72 0.03
N THR A 69 11.89 -5.81 -1.30
CA THR A 69 13.15 -5.47 -1.99
C THR A 69 13.30 -3.97 -2.29
N CYS A 70 12.26 -3.17 -2.05
CA CYS A 70 12.26 -1.74 -2.31
C CYS A 70 13.06 -0.95 -1.27
N THR A 71 13.45 0.28 -1.59
CA THR A 71 13.89 1.24 -0.56
C THR A 71 12.74 1.54 0.40
N HIS A 72 13.02 1.95 1.63
CA HIS A 72 11.97 2.33 2.58
C HIS A 72 11.07 3.47 2.04
N VAL A 73 11.63 4.37 1.23
CA VAL A 73 10.87 5.43 0.54
C VAL A 73 9.90 4.83 -0.46
N ALA A 74 10.36 3.91 -1.31
CA ALA A 74 9.50 3.21 -2.26
C ALA A 74 8.45 2.33 -1.56
N GLN A 75 8.78 1.69 -0.43
CA GLN A 75 7.81 0.96 0.39
C GLN A 75 6.66 1.88 0.85
N LEU A 76 7.00 3.05 1.38
CA LEU A 76 6.01 4.04 1.83
C LEU A 76 5.21 4.62 0.65
N CYS A 77 5.85 4.92 -0.48
CA CYS A 77 5.15 5.40 -1.68
C CYS A 77 4.16 4.37 -2.23
N CYS A 78 4.57 3.09 -2.32
CA CYS A 78 3.68 1.99 -2.69
C CYS A 78 2.48 1.88 -1.74
N PHE A 79 2.70 2.03 -0.43
CA PHE A 79 1.62 2.05 0.55
C PHE A 79 0.62 3.19 0.28
N LEU A 80 1.11 4.42 0.10
CA LEU A 80 0.25 5.58 -0.14
C LEU A 80 -0.53 5.46 -1.46
N LEU A 81 0.11 4.98 -2.52
CA LEU A 81 -0.53 4.80 -3.83
C LEU A 81 -1.55 3.66 -3.82
N ALA A 82 -1.30 2.59 -3.06
CA ALA A 82 -2.24 1.50 -2.88
C ALA A 82 -3.45 1.92 -2.02
N GLU A 83 -3.22 2.65 -0.93
CA GLU A 83 -4.27 3.18 -0.06
C GLU A 83 -5.19 4.14 -0.81
N ALA A 84 -4.62 5.06 -1.61
CA ALA A 84 -5.35 5.98 -2.46
C ALA A 84 -5.96 5.32 -3.72
N ARG A 85 -5.79 3.99 -3.89
CA ARG A 85 -6.29 3.18 -5.01
C ARG A 85 -5.76 3.59 -6.40
N TYR A 86 -4.66 4.33 -6.47
CA TYR A 86 -3.92 4.50 -7.73
C TYR A 86 -3.28 3.19 -8.17
N LEU A 87 -2.82 2.41 -7.20
CA LEU A 87 -2.38 1.02 -7.38
C LEU A 87 -3.45 0.10 -6.79
N PRO A 88 -4.40 -0.43 -7.59
CA PRO A 88 -5.47 -1.31 -7.09
C PRO A 88 -4.93 -2.72 -6.81
N ALA A 89 -4.00 -2.82 -5.85
CA ALA A 89 -3.22 -4.01 -5.57
C ALA A 89 -3.05 -4.21 -4.06
N ARG A 90 -2.79 -5.46 -3.65
CA ARG A 90 -2.36 -5.77 -2.28
C ARG A 90 -0.84 -5.78 -2.20
N LEU A 91 -0.30 -5.45 -1.03
CA LEU A 91 1.14 -5.45 -0.82
C LEU A 91 1.58 -6.86 -0.43
N ILE A 92 2.77 -7.29 -0.85
CA ILE A 92 3.38 -8.53 -0.39
C ILE A 92 4.75 -8.26 0.23
N GLN A 93 5.00 -8.93 1.35
CA GLN A 93 6.27 -8.92 2.04
C GLN A 93 6.81 -10.33 2.16
N SER A 94 8.01 -10.57 1.66
CA SER A 94 8.76 -11.79 1.90
C SER A 94 9.66 -11.66 3.14
N SER A 95 9.85 -12.73 3.88
CA SER A 95 10.79 -12.82 5.00
C SER A 95 11.61 -14.11 4.93
N PRO A 96 12.85 -14.12 5.46
CA PRO A 96 13.64 -15.35 5.52
C PRO A 96 13.00 -16.37 6.48
N PRO A 97 13.31 -17.67 6.34
CA PRO A 97 12.80 -18.70 7.25
C PRO A 97 13.18 -18.38 8.71
N ARG A 98 12.26 -18.67 9.64
CA ARG A 98 12.52 -18.51 11.07
C ARG A 98 13.67 -19.44 11.48
N LYS A 99 14.76 -18.87 12.01
CA LYS A 99 16.01 -19.59 12.36
C LYS A 99 15.83 -20.86 13.20
N LYS A 100 14.73 -21.01 13.93
CA LYS A 100 14.46 -22.18 14.79
C LYS A 100 13.82 -23.37 14.06
N GLU A 101 13.20 -23.17 12.90
CA GLU A 101 12.35 -24.20 12.28
C GLU A 101 13.03 -24.92 11.12
N GLN A 102 13.93 -24.25 10.37
CA GLN A 102 14.81 -24.88 9.36
C GLN A 102 15.83 -23.87 8.80
N PRO A 103 17.15 -24.09 8.95
CA PRO A 103 18.19 -23.18 8.43
C PRO A 103 18.26 -23.08 6.90
N ARG A 104 17.51 -23.90 6.16
CA ARG A 104 17.38 -23.88 4.69
C ARG A 104 15.92 -24.01 4.21
N GLY A 105 14.95 -23.65 5.06
CA GLY A 105 13.54 -23.69 4.71
C GLY A 105 13.16 -22.60 3.69
N ALA A 106 12.00 -22.76 3.04
CA ALA A 106 11.43 -21.70 2.22
C ALA A 106 11.13 -20.46 3.08
N GLY A 107 11.28 -19.26 2.49
CA GLY A 107 10.86 -18.02 3.12
C GLY A 107 9.34 -17.94 3.25
N GLU A 108 8.84 -17.05 4.10
CA GLU A 108 7.42 -16.75 4.21
C GLU A 108 7.07 -15.57 3.30
N VAL A 109 5.86 -15.57 2.74
CA VAL A 109 5.28 -14.42 2.03
C VAL A 109 3.97 -14.05 2.71
N THR A 110 3.88 -12.79 3.14
CA THR A 110 2.69 -12.21 3.76
C THR A 110 2.00 -11.29 2.77
N ILE A 111 0.71 -11.48 2.55
CA ILE A 111 -0.14 -10.56 1.78
C ILE A 111 -0.78 -9.57 2.76
N ILE A 112 -0.62 -8.29 2.48
CA ILE A 112 -1.15 -7.17 3.25
C ILE A 112 -2.22 -6.50 2.40
N ASP A 113 -3.46 -6.63 2.85
CA ASP A 113 -4.58 -5.87 2.31
C ASP A 113 -4.67 -4.53 3.06
N LEU A 114 -4.92 -3.44 2.35
CA LEU A 114 -5.06 -2.13 2.98
C LEU A 114 -6.52 -1.78 3.31
N ASP A 115 -7.48 -2.63 2.92
CA ASP A 115 -8.87 -2.45 3.30
C ASP A 115 -9.05 -2.63 4.82
N LEU A 116 -9.28 -1.50 5.51
CA LEU A 116 -9.51 -1.45 6.95
C LEU A 116 -10.72 -2.26 7.42
N SER A 117 -11.68 -2.58 6.54
CA SER A 117 -12.81 -3.45 6.88
C SER A 117 -12.36 -4.84 7.32
N ARG A 118 -11.15 -5.25 6.93
CA ARG A 118 -10.56 -6.55 7.28
C ARG A 118 -9.81 -6.53 8.62
N TYR A 119 -9.59 -5.36 9.22
CA TYR A 119 -8.80 -5.20 10.47
C TYR A 119 -9.66 -4.66 11.61
N ASN A 120 -10.50 -5.52 12.19
CA ASN A 120 -11.44 -5.18 13.27
C ASN A 120 -10.79 -4.42 14.43
N ALA A 121 -9.59 -4.80 14.87
CA ALA A 121 -8.95 -4.13 16.01
C ALA A 121 -8.55 -2.67 15.70
N ILE A 122 -8.11 -2.40 14.47
CA ILE A 122 -7.72 -1.05 14.03
C ILE A 122 -8.98 -0.22 13.77
N ALA A 123 -9.95 -0.80 13.06
CA ALA A 123 -11.24 -0.17 12.79
C ALA A 123 -11.99 0.21 14.08
N SER A 124 -12.00 -0.67 15.09
CA SER A 124 -12.62 -0.37 16.40
C SER A 124 -11.94 0.80 17.10
N ARG A 125 -10.59 0.88 17.08
CA ARG A 125 -9.87 2.02 17.67
C ARG A 125 -10.24 3.34 17.00
N PHE A 126 -10.30 3.37 15.67
CA PHE A 126 -10.74 4.56 14.93
C PHE A 126 -12.20 4.92 15.22
N ALA A 127 -13.08 3.93 15.37
CA ALA A 127 -14.48 4.17 15.74
C ALA A 127 -14.59 4.76 17.16
N GLU A 128 -13.81 4.26 18.10
CA GLU A 128 -13.74 4.79 19.47
C GLU A 128 -13.20 6.24 19.49
N GLU A 129 -12.10 6.53 18.80
CA GLU A 129 -11.55 7.89 18.70
C GLU A 129 -12.54 8.86 18.05
N ARG A 130 -13.26 8.41 17.01
CA ARG A 130 -14.29 9.21 16.35
C ARG A 130 -15.45 9.50 17.30
N GLN A 131 -15.91 8.49 18.05
CA GLN A 131 -16.96 8.65 19.04
C GLN A 131 -16.54 9.64 20.14
N GLN A 132 -15.31 9.53 20.64
CA GLN A 132 -14.76 10.47 21.62
C GLN A 132 -14.68 11.91 21.07
N THR A 133 -14.29 12.07 19.80
CA THR A 133 -14.24 13.38 19.13
C THR A 133 -15.63 13.99 18.99
N LEU A 134 -16.63 13.21 18.58
CA LEU A 134 -18.02 13.65 18.51
C LEU A 134 -18.57 14.01 19.89
N ASP A 135 -18.28 13.22 20.92
CA ASP A 135 -18.74 13.48 22.28
C ASP A 135 -18.08 14.74 22.88
N PHE A 136 -16.81 14.99 22.55
CA PHE A 136 -16.12 16.24 22.85
C PHE A 136 -16.78 17.44 22.16
N LEU A 137 -17.06 17.36 20.85
CA LEU A 137 -17.74 18.42 20.11
C LEU A 137 -19.17 18.66 20.61
N LYS A 138 -19.85 17.62 21.10
CA LYS A 138 -21.14 17.74 21.80
C LYS A 138 -21.02 18.32 23.20
N SER A 139 -19.80 18.49 23.73
CA SER A 139 -19.53 18.93 25.11
C SER A 139 -20.33 18.13 26.15
N GLY A 140 -20.53 16.83 25.91
CA GLY A 140 -21.33 15.96 26.78
C GLY A 140 -22.85 16.13 26.70
N ILE A 141 -23.39 16.91 25.76
CA ILE A 141 -24.83 17.09 25.59
C ILE A 141 -25.40 15.92 24.76
N ALA A 142 -26.09 14.98 25.43
CA ALA A 142 -26.84 13.90 24.81
C ALA A 142 -28.17 14.43 24.22
N THR A 143 -28.11 15.14 23.09
CA THR A 143 -29.29 15.69 22.41
C THR A 143 -29.88 14.68 21.42
N ARG A 144 -31.22 14.52 21.42
CA ARG A 144 -31.95 13.74 20.41
C ARG A 144 -32.31 14.52 19.14
N ASN A 145 -31.83 15.77 19.01
CA ASN A 145 -32.17 16.64 17.89
C ASN A 145 -31.38 16.25 16.61
N PRO A 146 -32.05 15.82 15.53
CA PRO A 146 -31.37 15.40 14.29
C PRO A 146 -30.64 16.55 13.58
N HIS A 147 -31.11 17.79 13.70
CA HIS A 147 -30.47 18.96 13.10
C HIS A 147 -29.14 19.28 13.79
N PHE A 148 -29.09 19.15 15.12
CA PHE A 148 -27.87 19.35 15.90
C PHE A 148 -26.82 18.26 15.57
N HIS A 149 -27.23 17.00 15.45
CA HIS A 149 -26.32 15.92 15.05
C HIS A 149 -25.68 16.17 13.68
N ARG A 150 -26.47 16.58 12.68
CA ARG A 150 -25.93 16.90 11.35
C ARG A 150 -24.94 18.06 11.38
N MET A 151 -25.19 19.09 12.20
CA MET A 151 -24.26 20.22 12.35
C MET A 151 -22.93 19.77 12.98
N ILE A 152 -22.96 18.94 14.03
CA ILE A 152 -21.75 18.42 14.67
C ILE A 152 -20.95 17.53 13.72
N GLU A 153 -21.60 16.66 12.94
CA GLU A 153 -20.94 15.85 11.90
C GLU A 153 -20.27 16.70 10.81
N GLN A 154 -20.88 17.85 10.44
CA GLN A 154 -20.28 18.80 9.50
C GLN A 154 -19.05 19.49 10.10
N ILE A 155 -19.12 19.91 11.37
CA ILE A 155 -17.98 20.51 12.08
C ILE A 155 -16.83 19.50 12.20
N GLU A 156 -17.10 18.24 12.54
CA GLU A 156 -16.11 17.15 12.56
C GLU A 156 -15.40 17.02 11.19
N LYS A 157 -16.16 16.96 10.09
CA LYS A 157 -15.61 16.84 8.74
C LYS A 157 -14.72 18.03 8.33
N VAL A 158 -15.05 19.24 8.78
CA VAL A 158 -14.24 20.44 8.49
C VAL A 158 -12.99 20.48 9.36
N ALA A 159 -13.11 20.20 10.66
CA ALA A 159 -11.99 20.20 11.60
C ALA A 159 -10.89 19.20 11.19
N ILE A 160 -11.27 18.04 10.64
CA ILE A 160 -10.32 17.05 10.10
C ILE A 160 -9.61 17.53 8.83
N LYS A 161 -10.27 18.38 8.02
CA LYS A 161 -9.72 18.90 6.75
C LYS A 161 -8.96 20.22 6.87
N SER A 162 -9.04 20.90 8.01
CA SER A 162 -8.42 22.22 8.25
C SER A 162 -7.07 22.13 9.00
N ARG A 163 -6.44 20.96 9.03
CA ARG A 163 -5.13 20.75 9.65
C ARG A 163 -4.05 20.48 8.63
#